data_AF-D9UUU5-F1
#
_entry.id   AF-D9UUU5-F1
#
_cell.length_a   1.000
_cell.length_b   1.000
_cell.length_c   1.000
_cell.angle_alpha   90.00
_cell.angle_beta   90.00
_cell.angle_gamma   90.00
#
_symmetry.space_group_name_H-M   'P 1'
#
loop_
_entity.id
_entity.type
_entity.pdbx_description
1 polymer ?
#
loop_
_entity_poly.entity_id
_entity_poly.type
_entity_poly.pdbx_seq_one_letter_code
_entity_poly.pdbx_strand_id
1 'polypeptide(L)'
;MTPITHVAGRRLALSNLEKVLYPGDGFTKGEVLHYYAGVAEVMLPHLRDRPVSFLRYPDGPSGQRFFSKNPPPGTPEWVRVARVERSDGAGEQVVIDDLPSLMWAANLVTEFHTPQWRLDAQGRADRLVLDLDPGAPATIVECGVVARWLRDRLAADGLTAYVKTSGSKGLHLLAPLVPAPSSEVTAYAKRLAVEAEQELPDLALHRMTKKLRAGYFFHRLQPERRREDDGDPVHPPRPRLPQRLGAADVGGGRALRGPGGPGRTGPGRPVPPQEARRTARAPGDRRGRGGTAVRDAGAAGEAP
;
A
#
# COMPACT_ATOMS: atom_id res chain seq x y z
N MET A 1 5.98 31.12 14.29
CA MET A 1 5.76 30.15 15.40
C MET A 1 5.27 28.85 14.76
N THR A 2 5.89 27.72 15.06
CA THR A 2 5.45 26.43 14.49
C THR A 2 4.11 26.05 15.14
N PRO A 3 3.01 25.90 14.38
CA PRO A 3 1.74 25.53 14.96
C PRO A 3 1.83 24.15 15.62
N ILE A 4 1.22 24.05 16.79
CA ILE A 4 1.16 22.82 17.57
C ILE A 4 -0.26 22.30 17.47
N THR A 5 -0.40 21.03 17.13
CA THR A 5 -1.69 20.34 17.05
C THR A 5 -1.69 19.10 17.95
N HIS A 6 -2.89 18.63 18.28
CA HIS A 6 -3.10 17.39 19.01
C HIS A 6 -3.73 16.36 18.07
N VAL A 7 -3.04 15.25 17.85
CA VAL A 7 -3.50 14.13 17.02
C VAL A 7 -3.60 12.91 17.92
N ALA A 8 -4.80 12.37 18.12
CA ALA A 8 -5.06 11.20 18.97
C ALA A 8 -4.29 11.21 20.31
N GLY A 9 -4.31 12.36 21.01
CA GLY A 9 -3.63 12.53 22.31
C GLY A 9 -2.13 12.85 22.25
N ARG A 10 -1.50 12.84 21.06
CA ARG A 10 -0.09 13.24 20.88
C ARG A 10 0.01 14.70 20.43
N ARG A 11 0.97 15.43 20.99
CA ARG A 11 1.30 16.81 20.63
C ARG A 11 2.30 16.80 19.47
N LEU A 12 1.94 17.39 18.33
CA LEU A 12 2.78 17.46 17.13
C LEU A 12 3.04 18.92 16.75
N ALA A 13 4.30 19.24 16.45
CA ALA A 13 4.68 20.51 15.83
C ALA A 13 4.70 20.34 14.31
N LEU A 14 3.76 20.95 13.61
CA LEU A 14 3.68 20.91 12.15
C LEU A 14 4.23 22.21 11.59
N SER A 15 5.14 22.14 10.62
CA SER A 15 5.87 23.32 10.14
C SER A 15 5.60 23.57 8.66
N ASN A 16 5.76 24.82 8.23
CA ASN A 16 5.72 25.22 6.81
C ASN A 16 4.43 24.78 6.09
N LEU A 17 3.27 24.92 6.75
CA LEU A 17 1.99 24.44 6.23
C LEU A 17 1.62 25.09 4.89
N GLU A 18 1.85 26.39 4.76
CA GLU A 18 1.59 27.15 3.52
C GLU A 18 2.63 26.92 2.41
N LYS A 19 3.65 26.09 2.65
CA LYS A 19 4.67 25.82 1.63
C LYS A 19 4.04 25.04 0.49
N VAL A 20 4.05 25.61 -0.71
CA VAL A 20 3.67 24.93 -1.95
C VAL A 20 4.70 23.83 -2.26
N LEU A 21 4.26 22.57 -2.28
CA LEU A 21 5.10 21.41 -2.61
C LEU A 21 4.91 20.96 -4.06
N TYR A 22 3.74 21.23 -4.64
CA TYR A 22 3.40 20.91 -6.02
C TYR A 22 3.03 22.21 -6.76
N PRO A 23 4.01 22.87 -7.41
CA PRO A 23 3.77 24.17 -8.05
C PRO A 23 2.76 24.15 -9.20
N GLY A 24 2.55 22.98 -9.83
CA GLY A 24 1.64 22.85 -10.98
C GLY A 24 0.16 23.06 -10.66
N ASP A 25 -0.26 22.76 -9.43
CA ASP A 25 -1.64 22.93 -8.94
C ASP A 25 -1.72 23.77 -7.65
N GLY A 26 -0.58 24.19 -7.10
CA GLY A 26 -0.49 24.98 -5.88
C GLY A 26 -0.60 24.16 -4.60
N PHE A 27 -0.59 22.83 -4.67
CA PHE A 27 -0.85 21.97 -3.51
C PHE A 27 0.23 22.13 -2.42
N THR A 28 -0.23 22.52 -1.24
CA THR A 28 0.58 22.90 -0.09
C THR A 28 0.91 21.72 0.82
N LYS A 29 1.90 21.90 1.69
CA LYS A 29 2.25 20.92 2.73
C LYS A 29 1.10 20.68 3.71
N GLY A 30 0.35 21.71 4.06
CA GLY A 30 -0.84 21.59 4.91
C GLY A 30 -1.89 20.67 4.27
N GLU A 31 -2.10 20.78 2.96
CA GLU A 31 -3.02 19.92 2.23
C GLU A 31 -2.49 18.48 2.09
N VAL A 32 -1.18 18.28 1.92
CA VAL A 32 -0.56 16.93 2.00
C VAL A 32 -0.84 16.27 3.36
N LEU A 33 -0.68 17.02 4.45
CA LEU A 33 -0.95 16.53 5.80
C LEU A 33 -2.44 16.22 6.00
N HIS A 34 -3.32 17.10 5.53
CA HIS A 34 -4.77 16.86 5.55
C HIS A 34 -5.13 15.59 4.78
N TYR A 35 -4.53 15.38 3.62
CA TYR A 35 -4.76 14.21 2.80
C TYR A 35 -4.35 12.91 3.51
N TYR A 36 -3.15 12.87 4.10
CA TYR A 36 -2.71 11.71 4.89
C TYR A 36 -3.63 11.43 6.07
N ALA A 37 -4.13 12.46 6.76
CA ALA A 37 -5.14 12.30 7.80
C ALA A 37 -6.43 11.68 7.24
N GLY A 38 -6.88 12.13 6.07
CA GLY A 38 -8.10 11.66 5.41
C GLY A 38 -8.03 10.20 4.92
N VAL A 39 -6.84 9.72 4.52
CA VAL A 39 -6.65 8.33 4.05
C VAL A 39 -6.03 7.42 5.10
N ALA A 40 -5.82 7.88 6.33
CA ALA A 40 -5.10 7.14 7.35
C ALA A 40 -5.72 5.75 7.63
N GLU A 41 -7.05 5.65 7.65
CA GLU A 41 -7.76 4.40 7.92
C GLU A 41 -7.42 3.30 6.90
N VAL A 42 -7.30 3.65 5.62
CA VAL A 42 -6.94 2.69 4.56
C VAL A 42 -5.44 2.53 4.40
N MET A 43 -4.64 3.56 4.75
CA MET A 43 -3.19 3.55 4.58
C MET A 43 -2.46 2.80 5.69
N LEU A 44 -2.87 2.98 6.94
CA LEU A 44 -2.21 2.38 8.10
C LEU A 44 -2.15 0.84 8.04
N PRO A 45 -3.17 0.10 7.58
CA PRO A 45 -3.08 -1.35 7.39
C PRO A 45 -1.92 -1.80 6.48
N HIS A 46 -1.46 -0.96 5.55
CA HIS A 46 -0.33 -1.26 4.67
C HIS A 46 1.04 -0.95 5.29
N LEU A 47 1.08 -0.10 6.32
CA LEU A 47 2.30 0.34 7.01
C LEU A 47 2.53 -0.39 8.34
N ARG A 48 1.45 -0.79 9.01
CA ARG A 48 1.47 -1.36 10.36
C ARG A 48 2.40 -2.57 10.46
N ASP A 49 3.19 -2.58 11.53
CA ASP A 49 4.20 -3.59 11.86
C ASP A 49 5.28 -3.78 10.79
N ARG A 50 5.46 -2.81 9.88
CA ARG A 50 6.52 -2.82 8.87
C ARG A 50 7.53 -1.70 9.14
N PRO A 51 8.83 -1.99 9.08
CA PRO A 51 9.83 -0.95 9.15
C PRO A 51 9.81 -0.12 7.86
N VAL A 52 9.74 1.19 8.01
CA VAL A 52 9.59 2.13 6.91
C VAL A 52 10.94 2.69 6.51
N SER A 53 11.19 2.74 5.20
CA SER A 53 12.22 3.59 4.61
C SER A 53 11.54 4.83 4.03
N PHE A 54 12.15 5.99 4.22
CA PHE A 54 11.62 7.26 3.75
C PHE A 54 12.36 7.71 2.49
N LEU A 55 11.63 8.05 1.44
CA LEU A 55 12.13 8.94 0.40
C LEU A 55 11.62 10.34 0.70
N ARG A 56 12.49 11.24 1.14
CA ARG A 56 12.10 12.58 1.58
C ARG A 56 12.43 13.62 0.52
N TYR A 57 11.55 14.62 0.38
CA TYR A 57 11.71 15.75 -0.54
C TYR A 57 11.11 17.03 0.06
N PRO A 58 11.81 17.69 1.02
CA PRO A 58 11.31 18.85 1.75
C PRO A 58 10.89 20.02 0.87
N ASP A 59 11.46 20.13 -0.34
CA ASP A 59 11.19 21.17 -1.33
C ASP A 59 10.27 20.70 -2.47
N GLY A 60 9.60 19.57 -2.28
CA GLY A 60 8.70 18.99 -3.28
C GLY A 60 9.41 18.05 -4.27
N PRO A 61 8.66 17.33 -5.11
CA PRO A 61 9.19 16.25 -5.94
C PRO A 61 10.21 16.67 -7.00
N SER A 62 10.23 17.95 -7.39
CA SER A 62 11.21 18.54 -8.33
C SER A 62 12.51 18.98 -7.65
N GLY A 63 12.56 18.98 -6.31
CA GLY A 63 13.73 19.35 -5.53
C GLY A 63 14.64 18.18 -5.21
N GLN A 64 15.50 18.37 -4.20
CA GLN A 64 16.39 17.33 -3.72
C GLN A 64 15.59 16.20 -3.07
N ARG A 65 16.00 14.96 -3.40
CA ARG A 65 15.44 13.74 -2.82
C ARG A 65 16.50 13.03 -1.99
N PHE A 66 16.09 12.47 -0.87
CA PHE A 66 16.98 11.68 -0.03
C PHE A 66 16.28 10.46 0.53
N PHE A 67 16.90 9.31 0.30
CA PHE A 67 16.44 8.05 0.83
C PHE A 67 17.11 7.80 2.19
N SER A 68 16.30 7.58 3.23
CA SER A 68 16.80 7.25 4.57
C SER A 68 16.05 6.05 5.14
N LYS A 69 16.80 5.10 5.69
CA LYS A 69 16.24 4.01 6.47
C LYS A 69 16.25 4.30 7.96
N ASN A 70 17.28 5.02 8.43
CA ASN A 70 17.44 5.31 9.85
C ASN A 70 16.42 6.37 10.31
N PRO A 71 15.99 6.32 11.59
CA PRO A 71 15.15 7.36 12.16
C PRO A 71 15.81 8.72 11.98
N PRO A 72 15.08 9.73 11.48
CA PRO A 72 15.64 11.07 11.32
C PRO A 72 15.94 11.72 12.68
N PRO A 73 16.91 12.66 12.75
CA PRO A 73 17.14 13.43 13.97
C PRO A 73 15.86 14.11 14.46
N GLY A 74 15.65 14.11 15.78
CA GLY A 74 14.43 14.67 16.38
C GLY A 74 13.20 13.79 16.23
N THR A 75 13.37 12.47 16.01
CA THR A 75 12.28 11.49 16.11
C THR A 75 11.72 11.51 17.54
N PRO A 76 10.41 11.75 17.74
CA PRO A 76 9.79 11.76 19.06
C PRO A 76 9.88 10.40 19.76
N GLU A 77 10.07 10.39 21.07
CA GLU A 77 10.20 9.15 21.88
C GLU A 77 9.01 8.19 21.76
N TRP A 78 7.82 8.73 21.46
CA TRP A 78 6.61 7.92 21.29
C TRP A 78 6.47 7.29 19.91
N VAL A 79 7.32 7.65 18.94
CA VAL A 79 7.35 7.00 17.62
C VAL A 79 8.08 5.67 17.79
N ARG A 80 7.42 4.58 17.39
CA ARG A 80 8.01 3.23 17.47
C ARG A 80 9.20 3.14 16.51
N VAL A 81 10.32 2.67 17.04
CA VAL A 81 11.54 2.34 16.29
C VAL A 81 11.85 0.86 16.52
N ALA A 82 12.21 0.15 15.45
CA ALA A 82 12.54 -1.26 15.51
C ALA A 82 13.92 -1.54 14.92
N ARG A 83 14.62 -2.51 15.52
CA ARG A 83 15.84 -3.08 14.96
C ARG A 83 15.50 -3.97 13.77
N VAL A 84 16.19 -3.75 12.66
CA VAL A 84 16.04 -4.47 11.40
C VAL A 84 17.38 -5.04 11.00
N GLU A 85 17.41 -6.33 10.70
CA GLU A 85 18.58 -6.95 10.12
C GLU A 85 18.70 -6.49 8.66
N ARG A 86 19.88 -5.95 8.32
CA ARG A 86 20.14 -5.48 6.97
C ARG A 86 21.39 -6.09 6.42
N SER A 87 21.51 -5.80 5.15
CA SER A 87 22.65 -6.04 4.33
C SER A 87 24.01 -5.77 4.95
N ASP A 88 24.09 -4.57 5.49
CA ASP A 88 25.27 -3.85 5.91
C ASP A 88 25.40 -3.86 7.43
N GLY A 89 24.71 -4.80 8.09
CA GLY A 89 24.58 -4.91 9.53
C GLY A 89 23.18 -4.52 10.00
N ALA A 90 22.92 -4.72 11.29
CA ALA A 90 21.67 -4.30 11.89
C ALA A 90 21.56 -2.76 11.91
N GLY A 91 20.34 -2.26 11.70
CA GLY A 91 20.05 -0.84 11.83
C GLY A 91 18.65 -0.61 12.40
N GLU A 92 18.31 0.64 12.66
CA GLU A 92 17.01 1.01 13.20
C GLU A 92 16.12 1.58 12.10
N GLN A 93 14.82 1.32 12.16
CA GLN A 93 13.82 1.92 11.27
C GLN A 93 12.58 2.31 12.05
N VAL A 94 11.93 3.38 11.59
CA VAL A 94 10.62 3.80 12.12
C VAL A 94 9.55 2.78 11.72
N VAL A 95 8.58 2.59 12.61
CA VAL A 95 7.34 1.84 12.36
C VAL A 95 6.17 2.80 12.49
N ILE A 96 5.27 2.79 11.50
CA ILE A 96 4.11 3.69 11.46
C ILE A 96 2.84 2.87 11.71
N ASP A 97 2.42 2.79 12.97
CA ASP A 97 1.28 1.96 13.40
C ASP A 97 -0.03 2.75 13.60
N ASP A 98 0.09 4.06 13.77
CA ASP A 98 -1.01 4.94 14.16
C ASP A 98 -1.01 6.30 13.43
N LEU A 99 -2.12 7.02 13.55
CA LEU A 99 -2.32 8.33 12.93
C LEU A 99 -1.30 9.38 13.39
N PRO A 100 -0.96 9.52 14.69
CA PRO A 100 0.10 10.43 15.12
C PRO A 100 1.45 10.18 14.44
N SER A 101 1.88 8.92 14.35
CA SER A 101 3.16 8.57 13.72
C SER A 101 3.12 8.84 12.23
N LEU A 102 2.00 8.57 11.55
CA LEU A 102 1.79 8.89 10.14
C LEU A 102 1.88 10.40 9.89
N MET A 103 1.17 11.20 10.70
CA MET A 103 1.16 12.66 10.58
C MET A 103 2.54 13.28 10.85
N TRP A 104 3.25 12.77 11.86
CA TRP A 104 4.62 13.19 12.13
C TRP A 104 5.55 12.86 10.97
N ALA A 105 5.49 11.64 10.44
CA ALA A 105 6.35 11.22 9.34
C ALA A 105 6.03 11.98 8.05
N ALA A 106 4.74 12.16 7.73
CA ALA A 106 4.29 12.95 6.58
C ALA A 106 4.76 14.42 6.65
N ASN A 107 4.88 14.99 7.85
CA ASN A 107 5.39 16.35 8.05
C ASN A 107 6.88 16.49 7.64
N LEU A 108 7.61 15.39 7.51
CA LEU A 108 8.97 15.37 6.97
C LEU A 108 9.01 15.41 5.43
N VAL A 109 7.84 15.42 4.78
CA VAL A 109 7.59 15.41 3.33
C VAL A 109 8.21 14.18 2.67
N THR A 110 7.50 13.05 2.76
CA THR A 110 8.09 11.73 2.49
C THR A 110 7.16 10.78 1.73
N GLU A 111 7.74 9.87 0.95
CA GLU A 111 7.12 8.60 0.57
C GLU A 111 7.48 7.53 1.60
N PHE A 112 6.56 6.58 1.80
CA PHE A 112 6.75 5.47 2.72
C PHE A 112 6.98 4.19 1.95
N HIS A 113 8.14 3.59 2.14
CA HIS A 113 8.48 2.33 1.51
C HIS A 113 8.60 1.23 2.56
N THR A 114 7.91 0.12 2.34
CA THR A 114 7.85 -0.99 3.28
C THR A 114 8.33 -2.28 2.63
N PRO A 115 9.00 -3.17 3.39
CA PRO A 115 9.32 -4.50 2.91
C PRO A 115 8.05 -5.34 2.71
N GLN A 116 8.20 -6.50 2.11
CA GLN A 116 7.12 -7.46 1.89
C GLN A 116 6.85 -8.33 3.13
N TRP A 117 7.45 -8.02 4.28
CA TRP A 117 7.31 -8.73 5.55
C TRP A 117 6.95 -7.79 6.70
N ARG A 118 6.62 -8.36 7.87
CA ARG A 118 6.36 -7.66 9.13
C ARG A 118 7.43 -7.96 10.17
N LEU A 119 7.57 -7.10 11.18
CA LEU A 119 8.66 -7.16 12.17
C LEU A 119 8.75 -8.47 12.94
N ASP A 120 7.62 -9.14 13.15
CA ASP A 120 7.52 -10.45 13.81
C ASP A 120 7.98 -11.62 12.93
N ALA A 121 8.16 -11.40 11.63
CA ALA A 121 8.53 -12.40 10.65
C ALA A 121 9.54 -11.86 9.63
N GLN A 122 10.62 -11.21 10.09
CA GLN A 122 11.68 -10.69 9.21
C GLN A 122 12.21 -11.78 8.28
N GLY A 123 12.34 -11.46 6.99
CA GLY A 123 12.75 -12.42 5.96
C GLY A 123 11.66 -13.40 5.49
N ARG A 124 10.42 -13.28 5.99
CA ARG A 124 9.26 -14.02 5.48
C ARG A 124 8.21 -13.08 4.90
N ALA A 125 8.10 -13.07 3.58
CA ALA A 125 7.18 -12.19 2.87
C ALA A 125 5.73 -12.66 3.01
N ASP A 126 4.84 -11.74 3.41
CA ASP A 126 3.38 -11.91 3.52
C ASP A 126 2.63 -11.33 2.30
N ARG A 127 3.37 -10.83 1.32
CA ARG A 127 2.82 -10.35 0.05
C ARG A 127 3.83 -10.44 -1.09
N LEU A 128 3.34 -10.74 -2.28
CA LEU A 128 4.04 -10.56 -3.54
C LEU A 128 3.80 -9.15 -4.07
N VAL A 129 4.82 -8.52 -4.64
CA VAL A 129 4.70 -7.28 -5.41
C VAL A 129 5.42 -7.45 -6.74
N LEU A 130 4.70 -7.21 -7.83
CA LEU A 130 5.22 -7.19 -9.20
C LEU A 130 5.12 -5.76 -9.72
N ASP A 131 6.25 -5.19 -10.10
CA ASP A 131 6.34 -3.82 -10.60
C ASP A 131 6.44 -3.79 -12.13
N LEU A 132 5.50 -3.10 -12.75
CA LEU A 132 5.33 -2.96 -14.19
C LEU A 132 5.69 -1.53 -14.61
N ASP A 133 6.95 -1.36 -15.01
CA ASP A 133 7.47 -0.12 -15.54
C ASP A 133 7.51 -0.12 -17.08
N PRO A 134 6.84 0.84 -17.74
CA PRO A 134 6.89 0.94 -19.19
C PRO A 134 8.12 1.72 -19.66
N GLY A 135 8.88 1.14 -20.60
CA GLY A 135 9.93 1.82 -21.36
C GLY A 135 9.38 2.46 -22.62
N ALA A 136 9.77 3.70 -22.95
CA ALA A 136 9.28 4.38 -24.14
C ALA A 136 9.51 3.52 -25.42
N PRO A 137 8.53 3.46 -26.36
CA PRO A 137 7.28 4.23 -26.39
C PRO A 137 6.12 3.65 -25.56
N ALA A 138 6.30 2.52 -24.85
CA ALA A 138 5.24 1.94 -24.04
C ALA A 138 4.81 2.88 -22.90
N THR A 139 3.57 2.70 -22.46
CA THR A 139 2.89 3.51 -21.45
C THR A 139 2.19 2.61 -20.43
N ILE A 140 1.47 3.23 -19.49
CA ILE A 140 0.62 2.53 -18.53
C ILE A 140 -0.46 1.66 -19.20
N VAL A 141 -0.84 1.97 -20.45
CA VAL A 141 -1.85 1.21 -21.21
C VAL A 141 -1.33 -0.19 -21.48
N GLU A 142 -0.12 -0.30 -22.00
CA GLU A 142 0.48 -1.59 -22.28
C GLU A 142 0.82 -2.31 -20.96
N CYS A 143 1.13 -1.60 -19.87
CA CYS A 143 1.26 -2.21 -18.52
C CYS A 143 -0.05 -2.90 -18.12
N GLY A 144 -1.19 -2.31 -18.48
CA GLY A 144 -2.51 -2.90 -18.24
C GLY A 144 -2.73 -4.22 -18.99
N VAL A 145 -2.10 -4.42 -20.15
CA VAL A 145 -2.15 -5.70 -20.88
C VAL A 145 -1.38 -6.77 -20.10
N VAL A 146 -0.13 -6.47 -19.74
CA VAL A 146 0.73 -7.38 -18.95
C VAL A 146 0.11 -7.67 -17.57
N ALA A 147 -0.47 -6.66 -16.93
CA ALA A 147 -1.17 -6.80 -15.66
C ALA A 147 -2.34 -7.78 -15.72
N ARG A 148 -3.13 -7.76 -16.80
CA ARG A 148 -4.25 -8.70 -16.97
C ARG A 148 -3.76 -10.13 -17.14
N TRP A 149 -2.72 -10.34 -17.94
CA TRP A 149 -2.09 -11.66 -18.07
C TRP A 149 -1.54 -12.16 -16.73
N LEU A 150 -0.79 -11.32 -16.01
CA LEU A 150 -0.24 -11.66 -14.69
C LEU A 150 -1.35 -11.98 -13.68
N ARG A 151 -2.46 -11.24 -13.69
CA ARG A 151 -3.62 -11.53 -12.84
C ARG A 151 -4.16 -12.93 -13.10
N ASP A 152 -4.38 -13.28 -14.37
CA ASP A 152 -4.95 -14.58 -14.74
C ASP A 152 -3.96 -15.71 -14.43
N ARG A 153 -2.67 -15.47 -14.67
CA ARG A 153 -1.60 -16.39 -14.33
C ARG A 153 -1.47 -16.64 -12.82
N LEU A 154 -1.55 -15.58 -12.01
CA LEU A 154 -1.55 -15.68 -10.54
C LEU A 154 -2.80 -16.43 -10.05
N ALA A 155 -3.96 -16.19 -10.67
CA ALA A 155 -5.20 -16.90 -10.32
C ALA A 155 -5.10 -18.41 -10.58
N ALA A 156 -4.37 -18.84 -11.61
CA ALA A 156 -4.09 -20.26 -11.86
C ALA A 156 -3.26 -20.93 -10.73
N ASP A 157 -2.46 -20.15 -10.00
CA ASP A 157 -1.73 -20.61 -8.81
C ASP A 157 -2.53 -20.39 -7.50
N GLY A 158 -3.81 -19.98 -7.60
CA GLY A 158 -4.67 -19.71 -6.44
C GLY A 158 -4.41 -18.36 -5.77
N LEU A 159 -3.66 -17.46 -6.41
CA LEU A 159 -3.32 -16.13 -5.87
C LEU A 159 -4.25 -15.06 -6.43
N THR A 160 -4.86 -14.26 -5.54
CA THR A 160 -5.67 -13.10 -5.94
C THR A 160 -4.79 -11.87 -6.06
N ALA A 161 -4.77 -11.25 -7.25
CA ALA A 161 -4.00 -10.04 -7.51
C ALA A 161 -4.85 -8.76 -7.37
N TYR A 162 -4.25 -7.74 -6.77
CA TYR A 162 -4.77 -6.38 -6.65
C TYR A 162 -3.82 -5.43 -7.38
N VAL A 163 -4.35 -4.44 -8.09
CA VAL A 163 -3.54 -3.49 -8.86
C VAL A 163 -3.62 -2.10 -8.25
N LYS A 164 -2.48 -1.38 -8.24
CA LYS A 164 -2.43 0.06 -7.98
C LYS A 164 -1.52 0.74 -9.00
N THR A 165 -1.75 2.03 -9.23
CA THR A 165 -0.78 2.87 -9.96
C THR A 165 0.49 3.03 -9.12
N SER A 166 1.66 3.07 -9.74
CA SER A 166 2.93 3.31 -9.00
C SER A 166 3.07 4.75 -8.49
N GLY A 167 2.27 5.68 -9.02
CA GLY A 167 2.41 7.13 -8.80
C GLY A 167 3.35 7.82 -9.80
N SER A 168 4.01 7.02 -10.65
CA SER A 168 4.87 7.45 -11.75
C SER A 168 4.26 7.01 -13.10
N LYS A 169 4.96 6.19 -13.88
CA LYS A 169 4.55 5.77 -15.24
C LYS A 169 3.85 4.40 -15.29
N GLY A 170 3.95 3.61 -14.22
CA GLY A 170 3.66 2.18 -14.22
C GLY A 170 2.55 1.72 -13.28
N LEU A 171 2.47 0.40 -13.09
CA LEU A 171 1.52 -0.29 -12.24
C LEU A 171 2.24 -1.23 -11.28
N HIS A 172 1.72 -1.39 -10.07
CA HIS A 172 2.11 -2.48 -9.18
C HIS A 172 0.97 -3.48 -9.06
N LEU A 173 1.29 -4.76 -9.16
CA LEU A 173 0.37 -5.86 -8.83
C LEU A 173 0.82 -6.46 -7.51
N LEU A 174 -0.13 -6.62 -6.60
CA LEU A 174 0.09 -7.14 -5.25
C LEU A 174 -0.76 -8.39 -5.07
N ALA A 175 -0.19 -9.43 -4.48
CA ALA A 175 -0.96 -10.60 -4.05
C ALA A 175 -0.61 -10.91 -2.58
N PRO A 176 -1.60 -10.99 -1.68
CA PRO A 176 -1.35 -11.43 -0.31
C PRO A 176 -0.90 -12.89 -0.31
N LEU A 177 0.03 -13.23 0.58
CA LEU A 177 0.60 -14.57 0.72
C LEU A 177 0.45 -15.05 2.15
N VAL A 178 0.33 -16.37 2.32
CA VAL A 178 0.73 -16.99 3.59
C VAL A 178 2.24 -16.74 3.74
N PRO A 179 2.73 -16.23 4.89
CA PRO A 179 4.13 -15.85 5.05
C PRO A 179 5.11 -16.95 4.62
N ALA A 180 5.91 -16.68 3.61
CA ALA A 180 6.88 -17.62 3.01
C ALA A 180 8.28 -16.99 2.97
N PRO A 181 9.38 -17.78 2.91
CA PRO A 181 10.72 -17.22 2.79
C PRO A 181 10.82 -16.21 1.64
N SER A 182 11.33 -15.01 1.90
CA SER A 182 11.42 -13.93 0.90
C SER A 182 12.22 -14.34 -0.34
N SER A 183 13.17 -15.26 -0.19
CA SER A 183 13.94 -15.86 -1.28
C SER A 183 13.06 -16.67 -2.24
N GLU A 184 12.09 -17.44 -1.73
CA GLU A 184 11.15 -18.24 -2.52
C GLU A 184 10.16 -17.34 -3.26
N VAL A 185 9.62 -16.32 -2.58
CA VAL A 185 8.72 -15.33 -3.20
C VAL A 185 9.44 -14.59 -4.33
N THR A 186 10.72 -14.24 -4.11
CA THR A 186 11.56 -13.64 -5.16
C THR A 186 11.80 -14.59 -6.34
N ALA A 187 12.06 -15.88 -6.07
CA ALA A 187 12.26 -16.89 -7.11
C ALA A 187 10.99 -17.13 -7.93
N TYR A 188 9.84 -17.22 -7.27
CA TYR A 188 8.53 -17.37 -7.90
C TYR A 188 8.25 -16.21 -8.87
N ALA A 189 8.47 -14.98 -8.42
CA ALA A 189 8.22 -13.84 -9.26
C ALA A 189 9.21 -13.69 -10.42
N LYS A 190 10.47 -14.11 -10.25
CA LYS A 190 11.43 -14.20 -11.36
C LYS A 190 10.94 -15.17 -12.43
N ARG A 191 10.37 -16.31 -12.02
CA ARG A 191 9.73 -17.24 -12.96
C ARG A 191 8.56 -16.60 -13.68
N LEU A 192 7.65 -15.92 -12.97
CA LEU A 192 6.54 -15.19 -13.60
C LEU A 192 7.01 -14.16 -14.63
N ALA A 193 8.11 -13.45 -14.36
CA ALA A 193 8.68 -12.50 -15.32
C ALA A 193 9.22 -13.19 -16.59
N VAL A 194 9.84 -14.37 -16.46
CA VAL A 194 10.29 -15.18 -17.60
C VAL A 194 9.10 -15.73 -18.39
N GLU A 195 8.09 -16.26 -17.70
CA GLU A 195 6.85 -16.75 -18.31
C GLU A 195 6.13 -15.60 -19.06
N ALA A 196 6.08 -14.39 -18.48
CA ALA A 196 5.50 -13.22 -19.13
C ALA A 196 6.23 -12.84 -20.43
N GLU A 197 7.56 -12.87 -20.44
CA GLU A 197 8.34 -12.62 -21.66
C GLU A 197 8.11 -13.68 -22.74
N GLN A 198 7.87 -14.94 -22.36
CA GLN A 198 7.59 -16.00 -23.32
C GLN A 198 6.19 -15.87 -23.95
N GLU A 199 5.18 -15.53 -23.14
CA GLU A 199 3.79 -15.41 -23.58
C GLU A 199 3.49 -14.07 -24.25
N LEU A 200 4.18 -13.01 -23.83
CA LEU A 200 4.00 -11.65 -24.33
C LEU A 200 5.34 -11.06 -24.82
N PRO A 201 6.02 -11.67 -25.79
CA PRO A 201 7.38 -11.29 -26.18
C PRO A 201 7.46 -9.84 -26.69
N ASP A 202 6.42 -9.31 -27.32
CA ASP A 202 6.37 -7.93 -27.79
C ASP A 202 6.07 -6.91 -26.67
N LEU A 203 5.70 -7.39 -25.47
CA LEU A 203 5.23 -6.57 -24.35
C LEU A 203 5.87 -6.92 -23.01
N ALA A 204 6.88 -7.79 -22.94
CA ALA A 204 7.48 -8.18 -21.67
C ALA A 204 8.95 -8.51 -21.87
N LEU A 205 9.79 -8.02 -20.95
CA LEU A 205 11.21 -8.31 -20.93
C LEU A 205 11.69 -8.44 -19.48
N HIS A 206 12.17 -9.61 -19.09
CA HIS A 206 12.72 -9.84 -17.75
C HIS A 206 14.16 -9.28 -17.58
N ARG A 207 14.86 -9.00 -18.68
CA ARG A 207 16.28 -8.59 -18.68
C ARG A 207 16.46 -7.09 -18.40
N MET A 208 17.36 -6.76 -17.47
CA MET A 208 17.50 -5.42 -16.86
C MET A 208 18.33 -4.39 -17.67
N THR A 209 18.72 -4.68 -18.91
CA THR A 209 19.61 -3.78 -19.65
C THR A 209 18.82 -2.57 -20.16
N LYS A 210 19.13 -1.35 -19.68
CA LYS A 210 18.48 -0.11 -20.13
C LYS A 210 18.45 0.07 -21.66
N LYS A 211 19.46 -0.46 -22.38
CA LYS A 211 19.52 -0.47 -23.86
C LYS A 211 18.44 -1.34 -24.52
N LEU A 212 17.92 -2.34 -23.83
CA LEU A 212 16.89 -3.27 -24.32
C LEU A 212 15.46 -2.83 -23.97
N ARG A 213 15.30 -1.74 -23.19
CA ARG A 213 13.98 -1.24 -22.73
C ARG A 213 13.26 -0.36 -23.74
N ALA A 214 13.82 -0.11 -24.92
CA ALA A 214 13.12 0.62 -25.96
C ALA A 214 11.99 -0.28 -26.50
N GLY A 215 10.74 0.02 -26.10
CA GLY A 215 9.56 -0.79 -26.44
C GLY A 215 9.25 -1.96 -25.49
N TYR A 216 10.02 -2.14 -24.41
CA TYR A 216 9.85 -3.26 -23.49
C TYR A 216 9.67 -2.82 -22.04
N PHE A 217 9.14 -3.73 -21.23
CA PHE A 217 8.73 -3.50 -19.86
C PHE A 217 9.73 -4.03 -18.84
N PHE A 218 9.48 -3.65 -17.58
CA PHE A 218 9.98 -4.19 -16.31
C PHE A 218 11.17 -3.48 -15.66
N HIS A 219 10.93 -3.13 -14.39
CA HIS A 219 11.90 -3.23 -13.34
C HIS A 219 11.25 -3.61 -12.00
N ARG A 220 12.03 -4.37 -11.22
CA ARG A 220 11.98 -4.63 -9.78
C ARG A 220 11.01 -5.68 -9.22
N LEU A 221 11.65 -6.78 -8.85
CA LEU A 221 11.35 -7.52 -7.62
C LEU A 221 12.14 -6.93 -6.46
N GLN A 222 11.59 -6.95 -5.25
CA GLN A 222 12.26 -6.47 -4.03
C GLN A 222 13.03 -7.62 -3.34
N PRO A 223 14.29 -7.94 -3.68
CA PRO A 223 15.19 -8.50 -2.70
C PRO A 223 15.77 -7.36 -1.86
N GLU A 224 15.92 -7.61 -0.56
CA GLU A 224 16.75 -6.82 0.32
C GLU A 224 18.19 -6.78 -0.21
N ARG A 225 18.58 -5.76 -1.02
CA ARG A 225 19.92 -5.13 -1.06
C ARG A 225 20.16 -4.18 -2.25
N ARG A 226 20.68 -2.99 -1.90
CA ARG A 226 21.43 -1.95 -2.66
C ARG A 226 21.06 -1.67 -4.12
N ARG A 227 20.23 -0.64 -4.33
CA ARG A 227 20.62 0.73 -4.74
C ARG A 227 19.50 1.69 -4.31
N GLU A 228 19.87 2.93 -4.07
CA GLU A 228 18.98 4.04 -3.69
C GLU A 228 17.75 4.11 -4.62
N ASP A 229 16.63 4.52 -4.05
CA ASP A 229 15.34 4.89 -4.65
C ASP A 229 14.13 3.92 -4.55
N ASP A 230 14.12 2.68 -5.03
CA ASP A 230 12.79 2.07 -5.31
C ASP A 230 12.27 1.04 -4.27
N GLY A 231 11.99 1.43 -3.03
CA GLY A 231 11.05 0.64 -2.22
C GLY A 231 9.62 0.72 -2.83
N ASP A 232 8.67 -0.17 -2.55
CA ASP A 232 7.28 0.03 -3.04
C ASP A 232 6.67 1.21 -2.27
N PRO A 233 6.43 2.37 -2.89
CA PRO A 233 5.85 3.47 -2.18
C PRO A 233 4.38 3.17 -1.93
N VAL A 234 4.00 3.24 -0.66
CA VAL A 234 2.58 3.33 -0.28
C VAL A 234 2.17 4.78 -0.54
N HIS A 235 1.84 5.05 -1.80
CA HIS A 235 1.21 6.30 -2.23
C HIS A 235 -0.29 6.09 -2.33
N PRO A 236 -1.11 6.99 -1.77
CA PRO A 236 -2.45 7.20 -2.29
C PRO A 236 -2.35 8.02 -3.61
N PRO A 237 -3.30 7.90 -4.56
CA PRO A 237 -3.22 8.53 -5.89
C PRO A 237 -3.03 10.06 -5.80
N ARG A 238 -2.47 10.69 -6.85
CA ARG A 238 -2.45 12.16 -6.92
C ARG A 238 -3.89 12.68 -6.75
N PRO A 239 -4.14 13.69 -5.90
CA PRO A 239 -5.44 14.32 -5.84
C PRO A 239 -5.72 14.98 -7.20
N ARG A 240 -6.59 14.35 -8.00
CA ARG A 240 -7.29 15.04 -9.08
C ARG A 240 -8.60 15.52 -8.49
N LEU A 241 -8.78 16.83 -8.38
CA LEU A 241 -10.11 17.42 -8.17
C LEU A 241 -11.06 16.85 -9.25
N PRO A 242 -12.28 16.43 -8.88
CA PRO A 242 -13.19 15.83 -9.83
C PRO A 242 -13.60 16.86 -10.88
N GLN A 243 -13.03 16.76 -12.08
CA GLN A 243 -13.72 17.26 -13.27
C GLN A 243 -14.91 16.33 -13.50
N ARG A 244 -16.12 16.90 -13.46
CA ARG A 244 -17.37 16.20 -13.77
C ARG A 244 -17.26 15.53 -15.14
N LEU A 245 -17.01 14.23 -15.14
CA LEU A 245 -17.41 13.33 -16.22
C LEU A 245 -18.10 12.14 -15.56
N GLY A 246 -19.36 11.93 -15.93
CA GLY A 246 -20.12 10.76 -15.51
C GLY A 246 -19.44 9.50 -16.03
N ALA A 247 -19.06 8.60 -15.13
CA ALA A 247 -18.67 7.24 -15.45
C ALA A 247 -19.82 6.33 -15.00
N ALA A 248 -20.46 5.69 -15.98
CA ALA A 248 -21.40 4.61 -15.78
C ALA A 248 -20.64 3.35 -15.35
N ASP A 249 -21.23 2.61 -14.40
CA ASP A 249 -20.88 1.23 -14.10
C ASP A 249 -20.96 0.37 -15.37
N VAL A 250 -19.89 -0.37 -15.68
CA VAL A 250 -19.93 -1.47 -16.65
C VAL A 250 -19.84 -2.78 -15.88
N GLY A 251 -21.00 -3.17 -15.33
CA GLY A 251 -21.30 -4.55 -14.96
C GLY A 251 -21.79 -5.32 -16.18
N GLY A 252 -21.32 -6.56 -16.33
CA GLY A 252 -21.50 -7.37 -17.54
C GLY A 252 -22.94 -7.74 -17.90
N GLY A 253 -23.18 -7.76 -19.22
CA GLY A 253 -23.94 -8.77 -19.98
C GLY A 253 -25.34 -9.18 -19.53
N ARG A 254 -26.37 -8.63 -20.18
CA ARG A 254 -27.50 -9.44 -20.70
C ARG A 254 -28.23 -8.73 -21.85
N ALA A 255 -28.89 -9.54 -22.67
CA ALA A 255 -29.23 -9.34 -24.08
C ALA A 255 -30.29 -8.27 -24.43
N LEU A 256 -30.22 -7.90 -25.71
CA LEU A 256 -31.01 -6.95 -26.50
C LEU A 256 -32.54 -7.19 -26.51
N ARG A 257 -33.31 -6.09 -26.51
CA ARG A 257 -34.47 -5.78 -27.39
C ARG A 257 -34.93 -4.31 -27.16
N GLY A 258 -34.96 -3.48 -28.21
CA GLY A 258 -35.59 -2.14 -28.19
C GLY A 258 -37.02 -2.16 -28.78
N PRO A 259 -37.63 -1.04 -29.22
CA PRO A 259 -37.26 0.38 -29.06
C PRO A 259 -38.42 1.31 -28.57
N GLY A 260 -38.11 2.55 -28.16
CA GLY A 260 -39.12 3.61 -27.93
C GLY A 260 -38.47 4.96 -27.57
N GLY A 261 -38.80 6.02 -28.32
CA GLY A 261 -38.09 7.32 -28.41
C GLY A 261 -38.22 8.32 -27.23
N PRO A 262 -37.72 9.57 -27.42
CA PRO A 262 -37.12 10.37 -26.35
C PRO A 262 -38.08 11.41 -25.73
N GLY A 263 -38.14 11.47 -24.40
CA GLY A 263 -38.76 12.54 -23.62
C GLY A 263 -37.72 13.36 -22.86
N ARG A 264 -37.65 14.66 -23.13
CA ARG A 264 -36.81 15.65 -22.44
C ARG A 264 -37.41 16.02 -21.07
N THR A 265 -36.62 16.03 -20.00
CA THR A 265 -36.95 16.75 -18.74
C THR A 265 -35.69 17.38 -18.14
N GLY A 266 -35.79 18.68 -17.81
CA GLY A 266 -34.69 19.54 -17.34
C GLY A 266 -34.26 19.32 -15.87
N PRO A 267 -33.32 20.15 -15.37
CA PRO A 267 -32.58 19.86 -14.13
C PRO A 267 -33.37 20.25 -12.87
N GLY A 268 -33.66 19.26 -12.02
CA GLY A 268 -34.21 19.43 -10.67
C GLY A 268 -33.12 19.74 -9.63
N ARG A 269 -33.48 20.60 -8.67
CA ARG A 269 -32.67 21.03 -7.51
C ARG A 269 -32.23 19.87 -6.59
N PRO A 270 -31.11 19.99 -5.87
CA PRO A 270 -30.62 18.96 -4.95
C PRO A 270 -31.43 18.89 -3.65
N VAL A 271 -31.71 17.66 -3.22
CA VAL A 271 -32.30 17.28 -1.92
C VAL A 271 -31.17 16.97 -0.93
N PRO A 272 -31.21 17.45 0.33
CA PRO A 272 -30.17 17.17 1.33
C PRO A 272 -30.29 15.74 1.91
N PRO A 273 -29.18 15.12 2.36
CA PRO A 273 -29.17 13.72 2.80
C PRO A 273 -29.83 13.53 4.17
N GLN A 274 -30.74 12.56 4.26
CA GLN A 274 -31.29 12.06 5.52
C GLN A 274 -30.31 11.11 6.23
N GLU A 275 -30.19 11.30 7.54
CA GLU A 275 -29.37 10.52 8.46
C GLU A 275 -29.76 9.03 8.49
N ALA A 276 -28.77 8.16 8.31
CA ALA A 276 -28.92 6.72 8.46
C ALA A 276 -29.06 6.33 9.93
N ARG A 277 -30.26 5.87 10.31
CA ARG A 277 -30.54 5.26 11.63
C ARG A 277 -29.73 3.96 11.79
N ARG A 278 -28.92 3.91 12.84
CA ARG A 278 -28.28 2.69 13.35
C ARG A 278 -29.35 1.71 13.85
N THR A 279 -29.33 0.48 13.35
CA THR A 279 -29.96 -0.66 14.02
C THR A 279 -28.88 -1.61 14.50
N ALA A 280 -28.71 -1.69 15.82
CA ALA A 280 -27.87 -2.68 16.48
C ALA A 280 -28.70 -3.95 16.71
N ARG A 281 -28.14 -5.12 16.35
CA ARG A 281 -28.58 -6.43 16.84
C ARG A 281 -27.38 -7.12 17.49
N ALA A 282 -27.50 -7.40 18.79
CA ALA A 282 -26.59 -8.24 19.55
C ALA A 282 -26.95 -9.73 19.37
N PRO A 283 -25.99 -10.67 19.38
CA PRO A 283 -26.28 -12.08 19.57
C PRO A 283 -26.29 -12.45 21.05
N GLY A 284 -27.30 -13.24 21.42
CA GLY A 284 -27.57 -13.70 22.79
C GLY A 284 -26.67 -14.83 23.26
N ASP A 285 -26.39 -14.78 24.56
CA ASP A 285 -25.60 -15.75 25.32
C ASP A 285 -26.50 -16.88 25.86
N ARG A 286 -26.23 -18.13 25.46
CA ARG A 286 -26.94 -19.33 25.95
C ARG A 286 -26.15 -19.92 27.11
N ARG A 287 -26.75 -19.82 28.30
CA ARG A 287 -26.36 -20.56 29.51
C ARG A 287 -26.57 -22.07 29.31
N GLY A 288 -25.50 -22.85 29.52
CA GLY A 288 -25.56 -24.29 29.76
C GLY A 288 -25.11 -24.59 31.19
N ARG A 289 -25.99 -25.21 31.98
CA ARG A 289 -25.74 -25.69 33.35
C ARG A 289 -25.22 -27.13 33.32
N GLY A 290 -24.39 -27.47 34.30
CA GLY A 290 -23.98 -28.83 34.69
C GLY A 290 -22.59 -28.73 35.31
N GLY A 291 -22.29 -29.11 36.54
CA GLY A 291 -22.89 -30.11 37.44
C GLY A 291 -21.69 -30.82 38.09
N THR A 292 -21.55 -30.68 39.40
CA THR A 292 -20.36 -30.94 40.21
C THR A 292 -20.13 -32.42 40.55
N ALA A 293 -18.90 -32.72 40.98
CA ALA A 293 -18.48 -33.76 41.95
C ALA A 293 -18.04 -35.13 41.36
N VAL A 294 -17.09 -35.93 41.87
CA VAL A 294 -16.33 -36.04 43.14
C VAL A 294 -14.94 -36.65 42.84
N ARG A 295 -14.01 -36.48 43.80
CA ARG A 295 -12.67 -37.06 43.97
C ARG A 295 -12.65 -38.59 43.99
N ASP A 296 -11.49 -39.18 43.68
CA ASP A 296 -10.91 -40.21 44.56
C ASP A 296 -9.40 -40.32 44.39
N ALA A 297 -8.74 -40.68 45.49
CA ALA A 297 -7.30 -40.65 45.72
C ALA A 297 -6.75 -42.06 46.03
N GLY A 298 -5.44 -42.24 45.83
CA GLY A 298 -4.63 -43.36 46.34
C GLY A 298 -3.82 -44.03 45.23
N ALA A 299 -2.56 -44.44 45.39
CA ALA A 299 -1.56 -44.38 46.47
C ALA A 299 -0.19 -44.69 45.81
N ALA A 300 0.87 -43.96 46.16
CA ALA A 300 2.06 -44.41 46.91
C ALA A 300 2.95 -45.51 46.28
N GLY A 301 4.26 -45.24 46.19
CA GLY A 301 5.30 -46.23 45.89
C GLY A 301 6.67 -45.60 45.59
N GLU A 302 7.55 -45.61 46.58
CA GLU A 302 8.85 -44.93 46.69
C GLU A 302 10.03 -45.81 46.21
N ALA A 303 11.07 -45.14 45.67
CA ALA A 303 12.51 -45.41 45.81
C ALA A 303 13.13 -46.71 45.22
N PRO A 304 14.48 -46.78 45.06
CA PRO A 304 15.54 -45.82 45.47
C PRO A 304 16.27 -45.09 44.34
#